data_AF-A0A2U1KG38-F1
#
_entry.id   AF-A0A2U1KG38-F1
#
_cell.length_a   1.000
_cell.length_b   1.000
_cell.length_c   1.000
_cell.angle_alpha   90.00
_cell.angle_beta   90.00
_cell.angle_gamma   90.00
#
_symmetry.space_group_name_H-M   'P 1'
#
loop_
_entity.id
_entity.type
_entity.pdbx_description
1 polymer ?
#
loop_
_entity_poly.entity_id
_entity_poly.type
_entity_poly.pdbx_seq_one_letter_code
_entity_poly.pdbx_strand_id
1 'polypeptide(L)'
;MAELVLSALLPVVFEKLTSVLENKITRSKTIHSELKKWETKLPLIRALLSDASQKEIKDEAVKVWLNGLQHLVYDIDDVLDALATDDMHREFVNQSQPITITNMVRK
;
A
#
# COMPACT_ATOMS: atom_id res chain seq x y z
N MET A 1 -14.00 -17.58 -6.23
CA MET A 1 -14.15 -16.90 -4.90
C MET A 1 -13.07 -15.86 -4.70
N ALA A 2 -11.79 -16.21 -4.93
CA ALA A 2 -10.68 -15.26 -4.87
C ALA A 2 -10.86 -14.09 -5.86
N GLU A 3 -11.43 -14.32 -7.04
CA GLU A 3 -11.70 -13.29 -8.05
C GLU A 3 -12.67 -12.19 -7.56
N LEU A 4 -13.75 -12.56 -6.86
CA LEU A 4 -14.69 -11.61 -6.25
C LEU A 4 -14.03 -10.77 -5.15
N VAL A 5 -13.14 -11.37 -4.36
CA VAL A 5 -12.42 -10.64 -3.31
C VAL A 5 -11.41 -9.68 -3.94
N LEU A 6 -10.68 -10.13 -4.94
CA LEU A 6 -9.69 -9.33 -5.66
C LEU A 6 -10.32 -8.16 -6.43
N SER A 7 -11.50 -8.35 -7.02
CA SER A 7 -12.22 -7.26 -7.71
C SER A 7 -12.71 -6.18 -6.76
N ALA A 8 -13.02 -6.52 -5.50
CA ALA A 8 -13.38 -5.57 -4.46
C ALA A 8 -12.17 -4.87 -3.81
N LEU A 9 -11.06 -5.60 -3.61
CA LEU A 9 -9.87 -5.09 -2.91
C LEU A 9 -8.92 -4.28 -3.81
N LEU A 10 -8.74 -4.67 -5.07
CA LEU A 10 -7.81 -3.99 -5.98
C LEU A 10 -8.12 -2.49 -6.16
N PRO A 11 -9.38 -2.04 -6.28
CA PRO A 11 -9.70 -0.61 -6.32
C PRO A 11 -9.25 0.13 -5.06
N VAL A 12 -9.50 -0.43 -3.88
CA VAL A 12 -9.14 0.18 -2.58
C VAL A 12 -7.62 0.32 -2.45
N VAL A 13 -6.88 -0.74 -2.79
CA VAL A 13 -5.42 -0.72 -2.79
C VAL A 13 -4.86 0.29 -3.79
N PHE A 14 -5.51 0.46 -4.95
CA PHE A 14 -5.12 1.45 -5.94
C PHE A 14 -5.32 2.89 -5.44
N GLU A 15 -6.46 3.18 -4.80
CA GLU A 15 -6.72 4.50 -4.20
C GLU A 15 -5.71 4.83 -3.09
N LYS A 16 -5.44 3.87 -2.19
CA LYS A 16 -4.41 4.01 -1.16
C LYS A 16 -3.03 4.26 -1.78
N LEU A 17 -2.68 3.51 -2.83
CA LEU A 17 -1.41 3.66 -3.54
C LEU A 17 -1.25 5.06 -4.11
N THR A 18 -2.27 5.59 -4.78
CA THR A 18 -2.26 6.95 -5.35
C THR A 18 -2.11 8.00 -4.25
N SER A 19 -2.82 7.85 -3.13
CA SER A 19 -2.71 8.76 -1.98
C SER A 19 -1.29 8.77 -1.38
N VAL A 20 -0.68 7.59 -1.22
CA VAL A 20 0.71 7.46 -0.74
C VAL A 20 1.72 7.99 -1.77
N LEU A 21 1.42 7.87 -3.06
CA LEU A 21 2.27 8.44 -4.10
C LEU A 21 2.26 9.97 -4.05
N GLU A 22 1.08 10.57 -3.90
CA GLU A 22 0.92 12.03 -3.77
C GLU A 22 1.60 12.58 -2.51
N ASN A 23 1.52 11.87 -1.38
CA ASN A 23 2.09 12.34 -0.12
C ASN A 23 3.62 12.11 0.01
N LYS A 24 4.19 11.05 -0.59
CA LYS A 24 5.61 10.68 -0.42
C LYS A 24 6.56 11.21 -1.51
N ILE A 25 6.07 11.97 -2.50
CA ILE A 25 6.88 12.55 -3.58
C ILE A 25 8.15 13.26 -3.07
N THR A 26 8.15 13.79 -1.85
CA THR A 26 9.25 14.58 -1.29
C THR A 26 10.23 13.78 -0.42
N ARG A 27 9.93 12.54 0.01
CA ARG A 27 10.62 11.91 1.15
C ARG A 27 11.62 10.81 0.76
N SER A 28 11.41 10.06 -0.33
CA SER A 28 12.44 9.11 -0.82
C SER A 28 12.25 8.70 -2.30
N LYS A 29 13.29 8.90 -3.12
CA LYS A 29 13.28 8.54 -4.55
C LYS A 29 13.11 7.04 -4.79
N THR A 30 13.70 6.20 -3.93
CA THR A 30 13.66 4.74 -4.06
C THR A 30 12.25 4.20 -3.84
N ILE A 31 11.57 4.62 -2.76
CA ILE A 31 10.20 4.17 -2.47
C ILE A 31 9.24 4.71 -3.52
N HIS A 32 9.39 5.98 -3.94
CA HIS A 32 8.60 6.55 -5.02
C HIS A 32 8.75 5.78 -6.35
N SER A 33 9.99 5.38 -6.70
CA SER A 33 10.23 4.59 -7.91
C SER A 33 9.58 3.21 -7.84
N GLU A 34 9.59 2.55 -6.69
CA GLU A 34 8.89 1.27 -6.53
C GLU A 34 7.39 1.48 -6.60
N LEU A 35 6.84 2.45 -5.87
CA LEU A 35 5.40 2.77 -5.85
C LEU A 35 4.84 3.05 -7.26
N LYS A 36 5.60 3.76 -8.10
CA LYS A 36 5.26 4.01 -9.50
C LYS A 36 5.26 2.75 -10.38
N LYS A 37 6.11 1.76 -10.07
CA LYS A 37 6.04 0.44 -10.73
C LYS A 37 4.76 -0.31 -10.33
N TRP A 38 4.29 -0.15 -9.09
CA TRP A 38 3.02 -0.75 -8.66
C TRP A 38 1.83 -0.08 -9.35
N GLU A 39 1.85 1.24 -9.50
CA GLU A 39 0.80 2.01 -10.19
C GLU A 39 0.58 1.54 -11.64
N THR A 40 1.66 1.13 -12.32
CA THR A 40 1.59 0.61 -13.69
C THR A 40 1.24 -0.88 -13.77
N LYS A 41 1.52 -1.67 -12.73
CA LYS A 41 1.27 -3.12 -12.70
C LYS A 41 -0.12 -3.49 -12.19
N LEU A 42 -0.65 -2.79 -11.19
CA LEU A 42 -1.98 -3.10 -10.62
C LEU A 42 -3.12 -3.04 -11.66
N PRO A 43 -3.14 -2.11 -12.63
CA PRO A 43 -4.13 -2.13 -13.70
C PRO A 43 -4.02 -3.35 -14.62
N LEU A 44 -2.79 -3.80 -14.91
CA LEU A 44 -2.54 -5.02 -15.68
C LEU A 44 -3.04 -6.25 -14.93
N ILE A 45 -2.83 -6.30 -13.62
CA ILE A 45 -3.33 -7.36 -12.75
C ILE A 45 -4.87 -7.37 -12.77
N ARG A 46 -5.53 -6.21 -12.72
CA ARG A 46 -7.00 -6.12 -12.84
C ARG A 46 -7.51 -6.65 -14.19
N ALA A 47 -6.80 -6.33 -15.28
CA ALA A 47 -7.14 -6.84 -16.62
C ALA A 47 -6.97 -8.37 -16.70
N LEU A 48 -5.85 -8.90 -16.20
CA LEU A 48 -5.62 -10.35 -16.10
C LEU A 48 -6.66 -11.04 -15.23
N LEU A 49 -7.15 -10.38 -14.17
CA LEU A 49 -8.21 -10.89 -13.33
C LEU A 49 -9.52 -11.07 -14.10
N SER A 50 -9.87 -10.08 -14.93
CA SER A 50 -11.06 -10.12 -15.78
C SER A 50 -10.98 -11.25 -16.81
N ASP A 51 -9.79 -11.54 -17.34
CA ASP A 51 -9.57 -12.67 -18.25
C ASP A 51 -9.53 -14.02 -17.51
N ALA A 52 -9.05 -14.02 -16.27
CA ALA A 52 -8.96 -15.19 -15.40
C ALA A 52 -10.35 -15.60 -14.87
N SER A 53 -11.27 -14.68 -14.58
CA SER A 53 -12.62 -15.01 -14.11
C SER A 53 -13.38 -15.91 -15.11
N GLN A 54 -13.16 -15.69 -16.41
CA GLN A 54 -13.75 -16.51 -17.48
C GLN A 54 -13.13 -17.92 -17.56
N LYS A 55 -11.94 -18.12 -17.00
CA LYS A 55 -11.16 -19.37 -17.05
C LYS A 55 -11.09 -20.10 -15.70
N GLU A 56 -11.36 -19.44 -14.57
CA GLU A 56 -11.26 -19.94 -13.19
C GLU A 56 -12.08 -21.22 -12.97
N ILE A 57 -13.20 -21.38 -13.69
CA ILE A 57 -14.07 -22.55 -13.57
C ILE A 57 -13.41 -23.83 -14.14
N LYS A 58 -12.54 -23.68 -15.15
CA LYS A 58 -12.03 -24.81 -15.95
C LYS A 58 -10.56 -25.14 -15.69
N ASP A 59 -9.81 -24.25 -15.06
CA ASP A 59 -8.35 -24.36 -14.93
C ASP A 59 -7.90 -24.23 -13.47
N GLU A 60 -7.34 -25.31 -12.93
CA GLU A 60 -6.84 -25.37 -11.55
C GLU A 60 -5.60 -24.50 -11.34
N ALA A 61 -4.76 -24.32 -12.37
CA ALA A 61 -3.61 -23.43 -12.29
C ALA A 61 -4.05 -21.96 -12.13
N VAL A 62 -5.17 -21.58 -12.77
CA VAL A 62 -5.78 -20.24 -12.60
C VAL A 62 -6.27 -20.04 -11.16
N LYS A 63 -6.84 -21.07 -10.52
CA LYS A 63 -7.25 -21.00 -9.10
C LYS A 63 -6.07 -20.79 -8.16
N VAL A 64 -4.99 -21.54 -8.34
CA VAL A 64 -3.78 -21.40 -7.53
C VAL A 64 -3.16 -20.01 -7.71
N TRP A 65 -3.08 -19.53 -8.95
CA TRP A 65 -2.58 -18.20 -9.25
C TRP A 65 -3.43 -17.09 -8.62
N LEU A 66 -4.77 -17.18 -8.70
CA LEU A 66 -5.68 -16.21 -8.08
C LEU A 66 -5.55 -16.20 -6.55
N ASN A 67 -5.39 -17.36 -5.91
CA ASN A 67 -5.17 -17.43 -4.47
C ASN A 67 -3.85 -16.76 -4.05
N GLY A 68 -2.76 -17.00 -4.81
CA GLY A 68 -1.48 -16.34 -4.58
C GLY A 68 -1.56 -14.83 -4.78
N LEU A 69 -2.32 -14.38 -5.78
CA LEU A 69 -2.54 -12.97 -6.03
C LEU A 69 -3.34 -12.31 -4.89
N GLN A 70 -4.32 -13.00 -4.32
CA GLN A 70 -5.07 -12.51 -3.16
C GLN A 70 -4.15 -12.25 -1.96
N HIS A 71 -3.22 -13.18 -1.67
CA HIS A 71 -2.24 -12.97 -0.61
C HIS A 71 -1.34 -11.76 -0.90
N LEU A 72 -0.88 -11.62 -2.14
CA LEU A 72 -0.06 -10.48 -2.53
C LEU A 72 -0.80 -9.13 -2.37
N VAL A 73 -2.11 -9.09 -2.64
CA VAL A 73 -2.91 -7.87 -2.44
C VAL A 73 -2.99 -7.49 -0.96
N TYR A 74 -3.10 -8.46 -0.05
CA TYR A 74 -3.02 -8.19 1.40
C TYR A 74 -1.64 -7.66 1.81
N ASP A 75 -0.56 -8.27 1.31
CA ASP A 75 0.80 -7.80 1.60
C ASP A 75 1.01 -6.34 1.14
N ILE A 76 0.46 -5.98 -0.02
CA ILE A 76 0.52 -4.60 -0.53
C ILE A 76 -0.30 -3.66 0.35
N ASP A 77 -1.52 -4.05 0.73
CA ASP A 77 -2.40 -3.23 1.58
C ASP A 77 -1.72 -2.92 2.93
N ASP A 78 -1.13 -3.93 3.58
CA ASP A 78 -0.38 -3.79 4.84
C ASP A 78 0.81 -2.83 4.69
N VAL A 79 1.56 -2.92 3.58
CA VAL A 79 2.68 -2.02 3.30
C VAL A 79 2.20 -0.59 3.06
N LEU A 80 1.09 -0.40 2.34
CA LEU A 80 0.52 0.93 2.10
C LEU A 80 -0.01 1.56 3.39
N ASP A 81 -0.66 0.79 4.26
CA ASP A 81 -1.14 1.26 5.55
C ASP A 81 0.02 1.61 6.48
N ALA A 82 1.09 0.81 6.50
CA ALA A 82 2.30 1.15 7.24
C ALA A 82 2.95 2.43 6.71
N LEU A 83 2.99 2.62 5.39
CA LEU A 83 3.53 3.82 4.76
C LEU A 83 2.69 5.06 5.06
N ALA A 84 1.36 4.96 5.06
CA ALA A 84 0.46 6.05 5.43
C ALA A 84 0.55 6.40 6.92
N THR A 85 0.67 5.38 7.79
CA THR A 85 0.73 5.55 9.25
C THR A 85 2.08 6.07 9.74
N ASP A 86 3.19 5.69 9.10
CA ASP A 86 4.53 6.24 9.41
C ASP A 86 4.65 7.74 9.05
N ASP A 87 3.78 8.27 8.19
CA ASP A 87 3.63 9.73 8.05
C ASP A 87 2.90 10.34 9.26
N MET A 88 1.89 9.67 9.80
CA MET A 88 1.13 10.12 10.98
C MET A 88 1.94 10.14 12.28
N HIS A 89 2.83 9.15 12.50
CA HIS A 89 3.70 9.12 13.70
C HIS A 89 4.75 10.23 13.74
N ARG A 90 5.15 10.79 12.58
CA ARG A 90 6.13 11.88 12.51
C ARG A 90 5.50 13.27 12.66
N GLU A 91 4.22 13.45 12.36
CA GLU A 91 3.52 14.71 12.69
C GLU A 91 3.43 14.92 14.21
N PHE A 92 3.21 13.85 14.98
CA PHE A 92 3.16 13.92 16.46
C PHE A 92 4.51 14.27 17.10
N VAL A 93 5.63 13.82 16.52
CA VAL A 93 6.98 14.14 17.04
C VAL A 93 7.40 15.58 16.70
N ASN A 94 6.92 16.16 15.59
CA ASN A 94 7.25 17.55 15.23
C ASN A 94 6.42 18.61 15.99
N GLN A 95 5.26 18.25 16.56
CA GLN A 95 4.46 19.16 17.40
C GLN A 95 4.92 19.18 18.87
N SER A 96 5.68 18.18 19.30
CA SER A 96 6.24 18.13 20.66
C SER A 96 7.60 18.83 20.71
N GLN A 97 7.59 20.16 20.70
CA GLN A 97 8.75 20.97 21.07
C GLN A 97 9.30 20.49 22.43
N PRO A 98 10.61 20.22 22.59
CA PRO A 98 11.16 19.98 23.92
C PRO A 98 11.17 21.32 24.67
N ILE A 99 10.26 21.47 25.63
CA ILE A 99 10.30 22.57 26.59
C ILE A 99 11.59 22.38 27.40
N THR A 100 12.65 23.07 27.00
CA THR A 100 13.89 23.08 27.75
C THR A 100 13.70 24.03 28.93
N ILE A 101 13.19 23.52 30.05
CA ILE A 101 13.29 24.22 31.33
C ILE A 101 14.65 23.87 31.93
N THR A 102 15.68 24.62 31.56
CA THR A 102 16.97 24.59 32.28
C THR A 102 16.81 25.38 33.58
N ASN A 103 16.27 24.71 34.60
CA ASN A 103 16.43 25.16 35.99
C ASN A 103 17.88 24.92 36.41
N MET A 104 18.75 25.93 36.27
CA MET A 104 19.99 25.99 37.03
C MET A 104 19.79 26.93 38.21
N VAL A 105 19.36 26.32 39.32
CA VAL A 105 19.39 26.91 40.65
C VAL A 105 20.71 26.52 41.31
N ARG A 106 21.42 27.52 41.86
CA ARG A 106 22.17 27.52 43.14
C ARG A 106 23.60 28.08 43.07
N LYS A 107 23.66 29.29 43.65
CA LYS A 107 24.55 29.76 44.73
C LYS A 107 25.85 30.45 44.35
#